data_AF-A0A1I2K5E9-F1
#
_entry.id   AF-A0A1I2K5E9-F1
#
_cell.length_a   1.000
_cell.length_b   1.000
_cell.length_c   1.000
_cell.angle_alpha   90.00
_cell.angle_beta   90.00
_cell.angle_gamma   90.00
#
_symmetry.space_group_name_H-M   'P 1'
#
loop_
_entity.id
_entity.type
_entity.pdbx_description
1 polymer ?
#
loop_
_entity_poly.entity_id
_entity_poly.type
_entity_poly.pdbx_seq_one_letter_code
_entity_poly.pdbx_strand_id
1 'polypeptide(L)'
;MMSAVPEPHDLHQPTAQLPVVEPRGVYRAANHRRAGLVVAGGAAAALLLLVVWLFADDDEPVPITAAPAPSAAATSAPAQPEATGTAGQSEEPEPSATTTTTPSVRPAQPAELISALVSAIGILEDEDQVDDDDAESLARRLEQAAQRLSRGDTKGALRKVEEFQRKLRDLRTDDDLSDDGFRLLSQGAEQVRAALRRG
;
A
#
# COMPACT_ATOMS: atom_id res chain seq x y z
N MET A 1 3.98 68.79 50.75
CA MET A 1 5.35 68.72 51.31
C MET A 1 5.69 67.27 51.56
N MET A 2 6.96 66.94 51.34
CA MET A 2 7.65 65.66 51.61
C MET A 2 7.44 64.53 50.61
N SER A 3 8.35 64.52 49.63
CA SER A 3 8.89 63.34 48.96
C SER A 3 9.27 62.26 49.97
N ALA A 4 8.96 61.00 49.65
CA ALA A 4 9.76 59.87 50.07
C ALA A 4 10.06 59.03 48.82
N VAL A 5 11.36 58.88 48.61
CA VAL A 5 12.07 58.23 47.49
C VAL A 5 11.82 56.71 47.52
N PRO A 6 11.75 56.04 46.36
CA PRO A 6 11.67 54.58 46.28
C PRO A 6 13.07 53.96 46.45
N GLU A 7 13.18 52.93 47.27
CA GLU A 7 14.37 52.07 47.28
C GLU A 7 14.02 50.57 47.14
N PRO A 8 14.94 49.79 46.55
CA PRO A 8 14.64 48.60 45.77
C PRO A 8 14.74 47.35 46.62
N HIS A 9 13.75 46.46 46.51
CA HIS A 9 13.96 45.08 46.94
C HIS A 9 14.51 44.27 45.78
N ASP A 10 15.83 44.15 45.82
CA ASP A 10 16.65 43.22 45.07
C ASP A 10 16.09 41.79 45.10
N LEU A 11 15.91 41.26 43.89
CA LEU A 11 16.48 40.00 43.43
C LEU A 11 16.51 38.84 44.43
N HIS A 12 15.38 38.12 44.51
CA HIS A 12 15.42 36.67 44.72
C HIS A 12 14.46 36.00 43.74
N GLN A 13 14.90 35.87 42.48
CA GLN A 13 14.49 34.73 41.66
C GLN A 13 15.35 33.54 42.11
N PRO A 14 14.79 32.51 42.77
CA PRO A 14 15.41 31.20 42.74
C PRO A 14 15.21 30.67 41.33
N THR A 15 16.18 30.94 40.44
CA THR A 15 16.40 30.10 39.28
C THR A 15 16.70 28.70 39.81
N ALA A 16 15.67 27.86 39.84
CA ALA A 16 15.84 26.43 40.00
C ALA A 16 16.80 25.99 38.88
N GLN A 17 18.04 25.75 39.26
CA GLN A 17 19.07 25.28 38.35
C GLN A 17 18.57 23.97 37.76
N LEU A 18 18.28 23.97 36.46
CA LEU A 18 18.03 22.75 35.71
C LEU A 18 19.30 21.91 35.80
N PRO A 19 19.21 20.60 36.11
CA PRO A 19 20.37 19.74 36.13
C PRO A 19 21.02 19.73 34.74
N VAL A 20 22.27 20.15 34.69
CA VAL A 20 23.15 19.98 33.54
C VAL A 20 23.35 18.48 33.35
N VAL A 21 22.66 17.91 32.37
CA VAL A 21 22.94 16.55 31.89
C VAL A 21 24.21 16.63 31.05
N GLU A 22 25.32 16.15 31.60
CA GLU A 22 26.56 15.97 30.85
C GLU A 22 26.33 14.96 29.71
N PRO A 23 26.67 15.28 28.45
CA PRO A 23 26.70 14.29 27.39
C PRO A 23 27.89 13.37 27.62
N ARG A 24 27.65 12.21 28.22
CA ARG A 24 28.58 11.09 28.11
C ARG A 24 28.64 10.65 26.65
N GLY A 25 29.74 11.01 25.98
CA GLY A 25 30.31 10.15 24.94
C GLY A 25 30.44 8.73 25.49
N VAL A 26 30.46 7.67 24.70
CA VAL A 26 31.24 7.44 23.50
C VAL A 26 30.62 6.22 22.80
N TYR A 27 30.72 6.18 21.47
CA TYR A 27 30.54 5.03 20.59
C TYR A 27 30.59 3.64 21.25
N ARG A 28 29.57 2.83 20.97
CA ARG A 28 29.74 1.38 20.88
C ARG A 28 29.10 0.86 19.60
N ALA A 29 29.93 0.71 18.57
CA ALA A 29 29.68 -0.25 17.52
C ALA A 29 29.49 -1.64 18.17
N ALA A 30 28.35 -2.26 17.93
CA ALA A 30 28.13 -3.67 18.19
C ALA A 30 27.38 -4.26 17.01
N ASN A 31 28.17 -4.83 16.10
CA ASN A 31 27.75 -5.90 15.20
C ASN A 31 26.85 -6.89 15.96
N HIS A 32 25.56 -6.90 15.65
CA HIS A 32 24.66 -8.00 16.02
C HIS A 32 24.42 -8.90 14.81
N ARG A 33 25.52 -9.49 14.30
CA ARG A 33 25.42 -10.81 13.65
C ARG A 33 25.02 -11.81 14.72
N ARG A 34 23.75 -12.21 14.76
CA ARG A 34 23.20 -13.48 15.27
C ARG A 34 21.69 -13.44 15.03
N ALA A 35 21.20 -14.13 14.01
CA ALA A 35 20.68 -15.50 14.16
C ALA A 35 19.49 -15.54 15.12
N GLY A 36 18.30 -15.29 14.56
CA GLY A 36 17.01 -15.55 15.17
C GLY A 36 16.11 -16.26 14.16
N LEU A 37 16.16 -17.58 14.17
CA LEU A 37 15.19 -18.43 13.46
C LEU A 37 13.87 -18.32 14.23
N VAL A 38 12.86 -17.66 13.65
CA VAL A 38 11.49 -17.70 14.16
C VAL A 38 10.55 -18.18 13.05
N VAL A 39 10.09 -19.41 13.24
CA VAL A 39 8.94 -19.98 12.57
C VAL A 39 7.70 -19.23 13.04
N ALA A 40 7.04 -18.49 12.13
CA ALA A 40 5.65 -18.07 12.26
C ALA A 40 4.98 -18.06 10.88
N GLY A 41 5.03 -19.20 10.20
CA GLY A 41 4.20 -19.44 9.01
C GLY A 41 2.73 -19.45 9.42
N GLY A 42 1.99 -18.40 9.06
CA GLY A 42 0.55 -18.37 9.29
C GLY A 42 -0.17 -17.08 8.89
N ALA A 43 0.50 -15.93 8.87
CA ALA A 43 -0.13 -14.64 8.56
C ALA A 43 0.02 -14.18 7.09
N ALA A 44 1.03 -14.69 6.37
CA ALA A 44 1.31 -14.28 4.99
C ALA A 44 0.18 -14.64 3.99
N ALA A 45 -0.54 -15.73 4.22
CA ALA A 45 -1.62 -16.16 3.33
C ALA A 45 -2.87 -15.26 3.41
N ALA A 46 -3.16 -14.67 4.58
CA ALA A 46 -4.32 -13.81 4.76
C ALA A 46 -4.12 -12.41 4.13
N LEU A 47 -2.90 -11.88 4.19
CA LEU A 47 -2.57 -10.58 3.58
C LEU A 47 -2.43 -10.67 2.06
N LEU A 48 -1.86 -11.77 1.53
CA LEU A 48 -1.87 -12.02 0.09
C LEU A 48 -3.31 -12.11 -0.46
N LEU A 49 -4.24 -12.73 0.28
CA LEU A 49 -5.65 -12.75 -0.10
C LEU A 49 -6.30 -11.36 -0.09
N LEU A 50 -5.96 -10.49 0.87
CA LEU A 50 -6.51 -9.12 0.94
C LEU A 50 -5.99 -8.24 -0.23
N VAL A 51 -4.71 -8.34 -0.56
CA VAL A 51 -4.11 -7.64 -1.70
C VAL A 51 -4.67 -8.18 -3.01
N VAL A 52 -4.77 -9.51 -3.19
CA VAL A 52 -5.41 -10.09 -4.37
C VAL A 52 -6.88 -9.64 -4.47
N TRP A 53 -7.65 -9.62 -3.39
CA TRP A 53 -9.05 -9.20 -3.43
C TRP A 53 -9.23 -7.70 -3.74
N LEU A 54 -8.29 -6.84 -3.34
CA LEU A 54 -8.28 -5.42 -3.70
C LEU A 54 -7.95 -5.17 -5.19
N PHE A 55 -7.30 -6.13 -5.86
CA PHE A 55 -6.79 -5.99 -7.23
C PHE A 55 -7.33 -7.01 -8.25
N ALA A 56 -8.22 -7.95 -7.85
CA ALA A 56 -8.73 -9.04 -8.70
C ALA A 56 -10.15 -8.85 -9.26
N ASP A 57 -10.73 -7.64 -9.23
CA ASP A 57 -12.01 -7.37 -9.92
C ASP A 57 -11.85 -7.15 -11.44
N ASP A 58 -10.83 -7.79 -12.05
CA ASP A 58 -10.63 -7.83 -13.51
C ASP A 58 -9.93 -9.14 -13.89
N ASP A 59 -10.49 -10.29 -13.47
CA ASP A 59 -10.36 -11.53 -14.23
C ASP A 59 -11.56 -12.44 -13.90
N GLU A 60 -12.52 -12.44 -14.82
CA GLU A 60 -13.63 -13.38 -14.86
C GLU A 60 -13.06 -14.81 -14.77
N PRO A 61 -13.51 -15.67 -13.82
CA PRO A 61 -13.01 -17.03 -13.76
C PRO A 61 -13.50 -17.79 -14.99
N VAL A 62 -12.67 -17.89 -16.02
CA VAL A 62 -12.90 -18.80 -17.13
C VAL A 62 -12.93 -20.20 -16.53
N PRO A 63 -14.08 -20.90 -16.51
CA PRO A 63 -14.09 -22.27 -16.03
C PRO A 63 -13.21 -23.08 -16.98
N ILE A 64 -12.14 -23.65 -16.41
CA ILE A 64 -11.39 -24.78 -16.97
C ILE A 64 -12.40 -25.87 -17.27
N THR A 65 -12.91 -25.82 -18.51
CA THR A 65 -13.80 -26.82 -19.06
C THR A 65 -12.92 -28.00 -19.40
N ALA A 66 -12.96 -29.00 -18.51
CA ALA A 66 -12.53 -30.34 -18.83
C ALA A 66 -13.15 -30.75 -20.17
N ALA A 67 -12.30 -31.17 -21.10
CA ALA A 67 -12.69 -31.60 -22.43
C ALA A 67 -13.81 -32.66 -22.40
N PRO A 68 -14.85 -32.51 -23.22
CA PRO A 68 -15.57 -33.63 -23.76
C PRO A 68 -15.22 -33.83 -25.24
N ALA A 69 -14.99 -35.09 -25.59
CA ALA A 69 -14.82 -35.59 -26.95
C ALA A 69 -15.98 -35.19 -27.89
N PRO A 70 -15.76 -35.17 -29.22
CA PRO A 70 -16.80 -34.81 -30.18
C PRO A 70 -17.78 -35.99 -30.37
N SER A 71 -19.08 -35.76 -30.18
CA SER A 71 -20.12 -36.57 -30.82
C SER A 71 -21.44 -35.82 -30.93
N ALA A 72 -21.69 -35.40 -32.17
CA ALA A 72 -22.91 -35.66 -32.95
C ALA A 72 -24.30 -35.43 -32.33
N ALA A 73 -25.01 -34.55 -33.02
CA ALA A 73 -26.34 -34.76 -33.61
C ALA A 73 -27.61 -34.35 -32.82
N ALA A 74 -28.35 -33.47 -33.52
CA ALA A 74 -29.77 -33.60 -33.88
C ALA A 74 -30.85 -32.95 -32.98
N THR A 75 -31.42 -31.89 -33.54
CA THR A 75 -32.82 -31.85 -34.05
C THR A 75 -34.00 -31.67 -33.08
N SER A 76 -34.78 -30.62 -33.42
CA SER A 76 -36.22 -30.39 -33.23
C SER A 76 -36.75 -29.71 -31.97
N ALA A 77 -37.36 -28.54 -32.24
CA ALA A 77 -38.38 -27.84 -31.45
C ALA A 77 -39.75 -28.57 -31.49
N PRO A 78 -40.89 -27.91 -31.16
CA PRO A 78 -41.39 -27.45 -29.85
C PRO A 78 -42.76 -28.11 -29.51
N ALA A 79 -43.20 -28.11 -28.24
CA ALA A 79 -44.63 -28.30 -27.92
C ALA A 79 -44.97 -27.81 -26.50
N GLN A 80 -46.11 -27.12 -26.43
CA GLN A 80 -46.74 -26.48 -25.28
C GLN A 80 -47.75 -27.47 -24.62
N PRO A 81 -48.75 -27.02 -23.82
CA PRO A 81 -48.84 -27.11 -22.36
C PRO A 81 -49.89 -28.14 -21.87
N GLU A 82 -49.85 -28.55 -20.60
CA GLU A 82 -51.07 -28.98 -19.88
C GLU A 82 -51.05 -28.58 -18.39
N ALA A 83 -52.23 -28.19 -17.93
CA ALA A 83 -52.55 -27.52 -16.69
C ALA A 83 -52.60 -28.46 -15.47
N THR A 84 -52.64 -27.91 -14.25
CA THR A 84 -53.86 -27.81 -13.40
C THR A 84 -53.46 -27.48 -11.95
N GLY A 85 -54.12 -26.51 -11.31
CA GLY A 85 -54.36 -26.57 -9.85
C GLY A 85 -54.07 -25.32 -9.00
N THR A 86 -55.14 -24.58 -8.71
CA THR A 86 -55.48 -24.02 -7.38
C THR A 86 -54.70 -22.82 -6.83
N ALA A 87 -55.38 -21.67 -6.91
CA ALA A 87 -55.50 -20.56 -5.94
C ALA A 87 -54.44 -20.40 -4.83
N GLY A 88 -53.71 -19.28 -4.90
CA GLY A 88 -53.08 -18.61 -3.77
C GLY A 88 -52.79 -17.16 -4.16
N GLN A 89 -53.54 -16.20 -3.61
CA GLN A 89 -53.14 -14.80 -3.62
C GLN A 89 -51.87 -14.68 -2.79
N SER A 90 -50.79 -14.19 -3.40
CA SER A 90 -49.67 -13.59 -2.67
C SER A 90 -49.11 -12.51 -3.58
N GLU A 91 -49.25 -11.25 -3.15
CA GLU A 91 -48.59 -10.10 -3.77
C GLU A 91 -47.08 -10.36 -3.80
N GLU A 92 -46.52 -10.49 -4.99
CA GLU A 92 -45.07 -10.51 -5.19
C GLU A 92 -44.61 -9.05 -5.32
N PRO A 93 -43.79 -8.52 -4.40
CA PRO A 93 -43.23 -7.19 -4.58
C PRO A 93 -42.28 -7.23 -5.78
N GLU A 94 -42.49 -6.30 -6.72
CA GLU A 94 -41.56 -6.06 -7.83
C GLU A 94 -40.12 -6.03 -7.29
N PRO A 95 -39.16 -6.74 -7.92
CA PRO A 95 -37.76 -6.55 -7.58
C PRO A 95 -37.42 -5.10 -7.94
N SER A 96 -37.36 -4.25 -6.92
CA SER A 96 -36.79 -2.92 -7.01
C SER A 96 -35.45 -3.06 -7.71
N ALA A 97 -35.33 -2.45 -8.89
CA ALA A 97 -34.08 -2.34 -9.60
C ALA A 97 -33.10 -1.59 -8.68
N THR A 98 -32.28 -2.35 -7.96
CA THR A 98 -31.14 -1.81 -7.25
C THR A 98 -30.27 -1.17 -8.32
N THR A 99 -30.33 0.16 -8.41
CA THR A 99 -29.36 0.93 -9.16
C THR A 99 -28.03 0.72 -8.46
N THR A 100 -27.33 -0.35 -8.85
CA THR A 100 -25.91 -0.52 -8.58
C THR A 100 -25.23 0.63 -9.31
N THR A 101 -25.08 1.76 -8.61
CA THR A 101 -24.18 2.81 -9.01
C THR A 101 -22.79 2.18 -8.97
N THR A 102 -22.34 1.69 -10.12
CA THR A 102 -20.95 1.32 -10.32
C THR A 102 -20.11 2.52 -9.89
N PRO A 103 -19.23 2.39 -8.89
CA PRO A 103 -18.37 3.51 -8.52
C PRO A 103 -17.58 3.90 -9.76
N SER A 104 -17.67 5.17 -10.13
CA SER A 104 -16.87 5.71 -11.22
C SER A 104 -15.40 5.53 -10.84
N VAL A 105 -14.73 4.57 -11.49
CA VAL A 105 -13.32 4.27 -11.27
C VAL A 105 -12.53 5.46 -11.77
N ARG A 106 -12.22 6.38 -10.86
CA ARG A 106 -11.33 7.49 -11.16
C ARG A 106 -9.93 6.91 -11.42
N PRO A 107 -9.24 7.32 -12.51
CA PRO A 107 -7.85 6.92 -12.69
C PRO A 107 -7.04 7.39 -11.47
N ALA A 108 -6.37 6.44 -10.80
CA ALA A 108 -5.56 6.73 -9.62
C ALA A 108 -4.52 7.80 -9.95
N GLN A 109 -4.41 8.81 -9.09
CA GLN A 109 -3.45 9.89 -9.34
C GLN A 109 -2.02 9.39 -9.08
N PRO A 110 -1.01 9.85 -9.85
CA PRO A 110 0.36 9.37 -9.66
C PRO A 110 0.89 9.61 -8.23
N ALA A 111 0.43 10.68 -7.56
CA ALA A 111 0.78 10.95 -6.16
C ALA A 111 0.20 9.92 -5.18
N GLU A 112 -1.03 9.46 -5.41
CA GLU A 112 -1.68 8.43 -4.58
C GLU A 112 -0.94 7.09 -4.71
N LEU A 113 -0.54 6.73 -5.94
CA LEU A 113 0.24 5.52 -6.20
C LEU A 113 1.60 5.58 -5.50
N ILE A 114 2.28 6.72 -5.52
CA ILE A 114 3.56 6.90 -4.82
C ILE A 114 3.36 6.73 -3.30
N SER A 115 2.31 7.32 -2.72
CA SER A 115 2.00 7.17 -1.29
C SER A 115 1.70 5.72 -0.91
N ALA A 116 1.00 4.98 -1.78
CA ALA A 116 0.71 3.57 -1.56
C ALA A 116 2.00 2.73 -1.54
N LEU A 117 2.95 3.00 -2.43
CA LEU A 117 4.26 2.32 -2.39
C LEU A 117 5.05 2.63 -1.12
N VAL A 118 5.07 3.90 -0.67
CA VAL A 118 5.76 4.26 0.57
C VAL A 118 5.18 3.47 1.75
N SER A 119 3.86 3.34 1.80
CA SER A 119 3.18 2.54 2.83
C SER A 119 3.54 1.05 2.72
N ALA A 120 3.63 0.51 1.51
CA ALA A 120 4.02 -0.88 1.29
C ALA A 120 5.46 -1.16 1.73
N ILE A 121 6.38 -0.19 1.58
CA ILE A 121 7.76 -0.31 2.08
C ILE A 121 7.77 -0.41 3.60
N GLY A 122 7.00 0.44 4.31
CA GLY A 122 6.92 0.36 5.77
C GLY A 122 6.36 -0.97 6.26
N ILE A 123 5.40 -1.58 5.54
CA ILE A 123 4.92 -2.93 5.86
C ILE A 123 6.02 -3.97 5.65
N LEU A 124 6.79 -3.89 4.57
CA LEU A 124 7.90 -4.81 4.31
C LEU A 124 9.01 -4.68 5.36
N GLU A 125 9.26 -3.47 5.84
CA GLU A 125 10.18 -3.17 6.94
C GLU A 125 9.68 -3.79 8.25
N ASP A 126 8.42 -3.55 8.61
CA ASP A 126 7.78 -4.13 9.80
C ASP A 126 7.76 -5.66 9.80
N GLU A 127 7.79 -6.29 8.62
CA GLU A 127 7.84 -7.74 8.42
C GLU A 127 9.26 -8.30 8.27
N ASP A 128 10.30 -7.50 8.51
CA ASP A 128 11.72 -7.86 8.33
C ASP A 128 12.05 -8.39 6.91
N GLN A 129 11.27 -7.98 5.89
CA GLN A 129 11.48 -8.36 4.49
C GLN A 129 12.46 -7.44 3.76
N VAL A 130 12.79 -6.31 4.37
CA VAL A 130 13.80 -5.33 3.96
C VAL A 130 14.37 -4.67 5.23
N ASP A 131 15.67 -4.39 5.24
CA ASP A 131 16.30 -3.68 6.37
C ASP A 131 15.85 -2.20 6.46
N ASP A 132 15.84 -1.65 7.67
CA ASP A 132 15.45 -0.26 8.00
C ASP A 132 16.16 0.79 7.12
N ASP A 133 17.50 0.70 7.00
CA ASP A 133 18.30 1.60 6.17
C ASP A 133 17.88 1.57 4.69
N ASP A 134 17.48 0.40 4.20
CA ASP A 134 17.09 0.20 2.80
C ASP A 134 15.63 0.58 2.54
N ALA A 135 14.73 0.30 3.48
CA ALA A 135 13.37 0.83 3.49
C ALA A 135 13.37 2.36 3.48
N GLU A 136 14.16 3.01 4.35
CA GLU A 136 14.28 4.47 4.37
C GLU A 136 14.80 5.00 3.02
N SER A 137 15.84 4.35 2.47
CA SER A 137 16.41 4.71 1.16
C SER A 137 15.41 4.61 0.02
N LEU A 138 14.59 3.55 0.00
CA LEU A 138 13.51 3.33 -0.96
C LEU A 138 12.40 4.38 -0.81
N ALA A 139 11.90 4.58 0.41
CA ALA A 139 10.85 5.55 0.74
C ALA A 139 11.26 6.98 0.36
N ARG A 140 12.51 7.36 0.67
CA ARG A 140 13.05 8.69 0.35
C ARG A 140 13.08 8.98 -1.14
N ARG A 141 13.35 7.98 -2.00
CA ARG A 141 13.34 8.16 -3.46
C ARG A 141 11.92 8.41 -3.98
N LEU A 142 10.94 7.69 -3.44
CA LEU A 142 9.53 7.88 -3.77
C LEU A 142 9.01 9.24 -3.29
N GLU A 143 9.38 9.66 -2.09
CA GLU A 143 9.01 10.98 -1.58
C GLU A 143 9.63 12.11 -2.42
N GLN A 144 10.88 11.94 -2.87
CA GLN A 144 11.48 12.85 -3.85
C GLN A 144 10.72 12.87 -5.18
N ALA A 145 10.19 11.72 -5.64
CA ALA A 145 9.34 11.67 -6.84
C ALA A 145 8.04 12.44 -6.63
N ALA A 146 7.35 12.25 -5.49
CA ALA A 146 6.14 12.99 -5.13
C ALA A 146 6.41 14.50 -5.03
N GLN A 147 7.52 14.90 -4.41
CA GLN A 147 7.92 16.30 -4.32
C GLN A 147 8.16 16.92 -5.70
N ARG A 148 8.79 16.19 -6.62
CA ARG A 148 8.99 16.65 -8.01
C ARG A 148 7.67 16.79 -8.74
N LEU A 149 6.78 15.81 -8.60
CA LEU A 149 5.44 15.85 -9.19
C LEU A 149 4.63 17.05 -8.68
N SER A 150 4.67 17.34 -7.37
CA SER A 150 3.98 18.50 -6.78
C SER A 150 4.45 19.84 -7.35
N ARG A 151 5.68 19.89 -7.89
CA ARG A 151 6.27 21.06 -8.54
C ARG A 151 6.02 21.09 -10.05
N GLY A 152 5.27 20.14 -10.60
CA GLY A 152 5.05 19.98 -12.04
C GLY A 152 6.26 19.42 -12.81
N ASP A 153 7.28 18.91 -12.11
CA ASP A 153 8.48 18.32 -12.72
C ASP A 153 8.28 16.81 -12.98
N THR A 154 7.42 16.48 -13.94
CA THR A 154 7.08 15.08 -14.28
C THR A 154 8.31 14.29 -14.74
N LYS A 155 9.24 14.93 -15.47
CA LYS A 155 10.51 14.28 -15.89
C LYS A 155 11.41 13.96 -14.70
N GLY A 156 11.53 14.89 -13.75
CA GLY A 156 12.25 14.66 -12.51
C GLY A 156 11.60 13.57 -11.65
N ALA A 157 10.28 13.52 -11.59
CA ALA A 157 9.54 12.46 -10.92
C ALA A 157 9.81 11.08 -11.56
N LEU A 158 9.71 10.97 -12.89
CA LEU A 158 10.04 9.75 -13.63
C LEU A 158 11.46 9.27 -13.35
N ARG A 159 12.44 10.18 -13.37
CA ARG A 159 13.83 9.84 -13.05
C ARG A 159 13.96 9.28 -11.63
N LYS A 160 13.21 9.82 -10.66
CA LYS A 160 13.23 9.32 -9.28
C LYS A 160 12.59 7.94 -9.14
N VAL A 161 11.53 7.67 -9.89
CA VAL A 161 10.94 6.31 -9.98
C VAL A 161 11.92 5.32 -10.62
N GLU A 162 12.68 5.73 -11.64
CA GLU A 162 13.73 4.88 -12.23
C GLU A 162 14.89 4.63 -11.26
N GLU A 163 15.28 5.64 -10.47
CA GLU A 163 16.25 5.47 -9.39
C GLU A 163 15.72 4.49 -8.33
N PHE A 164 14.44 4.57 -7.96
CA PHE A 164 13.79 3.60 -7.07
C PHE A 164 13.88 2.18 -7.63
N GLN A 165 13.46 1.95 -8.87
CA GLN A 165 13.52 0.62 -9.51
C GLN A 165 14.94 0.06 -9.56
N ARG A 166 15.94 0.92 -9.78
CA ARG A 166 17.35 0.51 -9.77
C ARG A 166 17.75 -0.01 -8.39
N LYS A 167 17.47 0.74 -7.32
CA LYS A 167 17.79 0.31 -5.96
C LYS A 167 17.04 -0.96 -5.59
N LEU A 168 15.78 -1.10 -6.01
CA LEU A 168 15.00 -2.32 -5.82
C LEU A 168 15.71 -3.55 -6.40
N ARG A 169 16.25 -3.43 -7.62
CA ARG A 169 17.00 -4.52 -8.26
C ARG A 169 18.35 -4.78 -7.59
N ASP A 170 19.01 -3.72 -7.13
CA ASP A 170 20.28 -3.86 -6.41
C ASP A 170 20.04 -4.63 -5.10
N LEU A 171 19.04 -4.26 -4.30
CA LEU A 171 18.63 -5.00 -3.09
C LEU A 171 18.26 -6.44 -3.36
N ARG A 172 17.53 -6.68 -4.45
CA ARG A 172 17.20 -8.04 -4.87
C ARG A 172 18.43 -8.87 -5.24
N THR A 173 19.47 -8.23 -5.79
CA THR A 173 20.72 -8.89 -6.17
C THR A 173 21.57 -9.22 -4.96
N ASP A 174 21.49 -8.37 -3.93
CA ASP A 174 22.24 -8.51 -2.68
C ASP A 174 21.52 -9.41 -1.65
N ASP A 175 20.35 -9.97 -2.00
CA ASP A 175 19.45 -10.76 -1.14
C ASP A 175 18.87 -9.98 0.07
N ASP A 176 18.97 -8.64 0.06
CA ASP A 176 18.44 -7.72 1.08
C ASP A 176 16.93 -7.40 0.89
N LEU A 177 16.29 -8.02 -0.10
CA LEU A 177 14.86 -7.88 -0.36
C LEU A 177 14.28 -9.23 -0.82
N SER A 178 13.19 -9.64 -0.17
CA SER A 178 12.45 -10.86 -0.51
C SER A 178 11.93 -10.86 -1.96
N ASP A 179 11.77 -12.05 -2.55
CA ASP A 179 11.20 -12.23 -3.90
C ASP A 179 9.83 -11.55 -4.03
N ASP A 180 8.98 -11.76 -3.01
CA ASP A 180 7.62 -11.26 -2.97
C ASP A 180 7.59 -9.73 -2.81
N GLY A 181 8.42 -9.18 -1.91
CA GLY A 181 8.58 -7.75 -1.73
C GLY A 181 9.09 -7.07 -3.00
N PHE A 182 10.09 -7.67 -3.67
CA PHE A 182 10.57 -7.20 -4.96
C PHE A 182 9.45 -7.18 -6.02
N ARG A 183 8.67 -8.26 -6.13
CA ARG A 183 7.60 -8.34 -7.14
C ARG A 183 6.51 -7.32 -6.89
N LEU A 184 6.09 -7.14 -5.64
CA LEU A 184 5.07 -6.17 -5.25
C LEU A 184 5.51 -4.74 -5.55
N LEU A 185 6.72 -4.36 -5.12
CA LEU A 185 7.24 -3.00 -5.30
C LEU A 185 7.57 -2.69 -6.77
N SER A 186 8.05 -3.66 -7.54
CA SER A 186 8.34 -3.47 -8.97
C SER A 186 7.07 -3.26 -9.79
N GLN A 187 6.01 -4.03 -9.53
CA GLN A 187 4.70 -3.84 -10.15
C GLN A 187 4.14 -2.45 -9.82
N GLY A 188 4.21 -2.05 -8.54
CA GLY A 188 3.80 -0.72 -8.10
C GLY A 188 4.57 0.41 -8.82
N ALA A 189 5.89 0.27 -8.97
CA ALA A 189 6.70 1.28 -9.65
C ALA A 189 6.36 1.42 -11.15
N GLU A 190 6.05 0.31 -11.83
CA GLU A 190 5.60 0.34 -13.22
C GLU A 190 4.25 1.05 -13.37
N GLN A 191 3.32 0.87 -12.43
CA GLN A 191 2.05 1.60 -12.41
C GLN A 191 2.27 3.11 -12.24
N VAL A 192 3.13 3.52 -11.29
CA VAL A 192 3.51 4.93 -11.12
C VAL A 192 4.11 5.48 -12.41
N ARG A 193 5.02 4.75 -13.04
CA ARG A 193 5.67 5.16 -14.29
C ARG A 193 4.67 5.32 -15.44
N ALA A 194 3.71 4.40 -15.55
CA ALA A 194 2.64 4.47 -16.53
C ALA A 194 1.74 5.70 -16.29
N ALA A 195 1.39 5.98 -15.03
CA ALA A 195 0.59 7.14 -14.66
C ALA A 195 1.30 8.47 -14.96
N LEU A 196 2.60 8.57 -14.63
CA LEU A 196 3.44 9.74 -14.92
C LEU A 196 3.64 10.01 -16.42
N ARG A 197 3.49 9.01 -17.29
CA ARG A 197 3.58 9.21 -18.75
C ARG A 197 2.28 9.72 -19.37
N ARG A 198 1.15 9.59 -18.66
CA ARG A 198 -0.18 10.04 -19.12
C ARG A 198 -0.54 11.45 -18.65
N GLY A 199 0.05 11.91 -17.54
CA GLY A 199 -0.13 13.25 -16.97
C GLY A 199 0.90 14.24 -17.46
#